data_AF-A0A1J9QII5-F1
#
_entry.id   AF-A0A1J9QII5-F1
#
_cell.length_a   1.000
_cell.length_b   1.000
_cell.length_c   1.000
_cell.angle_alpha   90.00
_cell.angle_beta   90.00
_cell.angle_gamma   90.00
#
_symmetry.space_group_name_H-M   'P 1'
#
loop_
_entity.id
_entity.type
_entity.pdbx_description
1 polymer ?
#
loop_
_entity_poly.entity_id
_entity_poly.type
_entity_poly.pdbx_seq_one_letter_code
_entity_poly.pdbx_strand_id
1 'polypeptide(L)'
;MQLNNGCLALAASFALAGAGLVPSTPLAAATYSSPFINSPTPMVQSCNGISERYVTQGTPKDIIKQQFCPRAVNLKLDNDMIEWLYNEGTPEYVAISVNWTNKSDKSSFELDPHDCDRYLRKMLQVDGVTYAIEPLVQRQPAPKEPHGVCNVAHDDNYHHVVIQGNGWANFDWGKMLDDKLCDCALIPDTFHFTYRPGKDGSEWKVTMDTTTWREGYIVDAIKEVGAPNDFKCDVSG
;
A
#
# COMPACT_ATOMS: atom_id res chain seq x y z
N MET A 1 7.17 15.12 -4.41
CA MET A 1 5.87 15.46 -5.04
C MET A 1 4.80 15.12 -4.02
N GLN A 2 4.47 16.07 -3.15
CA GLN A 2 3.45 15.92 -2.11
C GLN A 2 2.14 16.44 -2.69
N LEU A 3 1.14 15.56 -2.83
CA LEU A 3 -0.23 15.96 -3.09
C LEU A 3 -0.99 15.82 -1.77
N ASN A 4 -1.13 16.95 -1.06
CA ASN A 4 -2.14 17.12 -0.03
C ASN A 4 -3.51 17.12 -0.72
N ASN A 5 -4.12 15.95 -0.85
CA ASN A 5 -5.57 15.85 -1.02
C ASN A 5 -6.16 15.61 0.38
N GLY A 6 -6.14 16.66 1.20
CA GLY A 6 -6.98 16.67 2.39
C GLY A 6 -8.44 16.69 1.94
N CYS A 7 -9.28 15.88 2.59
CA CYS A 7 -10.73 15.98 2.53
C CYS A 7 -11.12 17.46 2.68
N LEU A 8 -11.49 18.11 1.57
CA LEU A 8 -11.94 19.50 1.57
C LEU A 8 -13.32 19.55 2.22
N ALA A 9 -13.33 19.70 3.55
CA ALA A 9 -14.49 20.20 4.25
C ALA A 9 -14.83 21.59 3.69
N LEU A 10 -15.99 21.71 3.07
CA LEU A 10 -16.60 23.00 2.71
C LEU A 10 -16.92 23.76 4.00
N ALA A 11 -15.95 24.50 4.52
CA ALA A 11 -16.16 25.46 5.60
C ALA A 11 -16.73 26.76 5.01
N ALA A 12 -17.96 27.10 5.40
CA ALA A 12 -18.59 28.37 5.08
C ALA A 12 -17.85 29.53 5.77
N SER A 13 -17.45 30.52 4.97
CA SER A 13 -16.70 31.69 5.37
C SER A 13 -17.49 32.61 6.32
N PHE A 14 -16.91 32.92 7.49
CA PHE A 14 -17.21 34.16 8.21
C PHE A 14 -15.97 35.05 8.19
N ALA A 15 -16.09 36.20 7.53
CA ALA A 15 -15.10 37.26 7.53
C ALA A 15 -15.16 38.04 8.85
N LEU A 16 -14.00 38.31 9.44
CA LEU A 16 -13.82 39.42 10.38
C LEU A 16 -12.40 39.98 10.21
N ALA A 17 -12.36 41.28 9.92
CA ALA A 17 -11.18 42.08 9.71
C ALA A 17 -10.44 42.35 11.04
N GLY A 18 -9.12 42.52 10.97
CA GLY A 18 -8.33 43.02 12.10
C GLY A 18 -6.84 43.04 11.78
N ALA A 19 -6.34 44.23 11.44
CA ALA A 19 -4.94 44.50 11.11
C ALA A 19 -3.99 44.38 12.31
N GLY A 20 -2.73 44.01 12.03
CA GLY A 20 -1.61 44.11 12.96
C GLY A 20 -0.30 43.65 12.32
N LEU A 21 0.42 44.57 11.66
CA LEU A 21 1.78 44.35 11.17
C LEU A 21 2.75 44.38 12.37
N VAL A 22 3.47 43.28 12.60
CA VAL A 22 4.56 43.19 13.58
C VAL A 22 5.88 43.02 12.81
N PRO A 23 6.95 43.79 13.13
CA PRO A 23 8.23 43.67 12.45
C PRO A 23 8.97 42.39 12.85
N SER A 24 9.44 41.65 11.85
CA SER A 24 10.26 40.45 11.99
C SER A 24 11.73 40.80 12.28
N THR A 25 12.24 40.35 13.42
CA THR A 25 13.67 40.32 13.76
C THR A 25 14.34 39.08 13.14
N PRO A 26 15.57 39.21 12.60
CA PRO A 26 16.32 38.05 12.10
C PRO A 26 16.92 37.26 13.28
N LEU A 27 16.51 35.99 13.43
CA LEU A 27 17.15 35.06 14.35
C LEU A 27 18.45 34.51 13.74
N ALA A 28 19.52 34.58 14.52
CA ALA A 28 20.82 34.02 14.20
C ALA A 28 20.77 32.50 14.04
N ALA A 29 21.48 31.98 13.04
CA ALA A 29 21.62 30.55 12.78
C ALA A 29 22.46 29.88 13.87
N ALA A 30 21.83 29.04 14.70
CA ALA A 30 22.52 28.12 15.59
C ALA A 30 22.85 26.84 14.83
N THR A 31 24.14 26.60 14.56
CA THR A 31 24.68 25.32 14.10
C THR A 31 24.51 24.27 15.20
N TYR A 32 23.51 23.40 15.05
CA TYR A 32 23.37 22.20 15.89
C TYR A 32 24.06 21.02 15.20
N SER A 33 25.17 20.60 15.79
CA SER A 33 25.85 19.33 15.49
C SER A 33 24.93 18.19 15.93
N SER A 34 24.36 17.44 14.97
CA SER A 34 23.54 16.27 15.29
C SER A 34 24.43 15.13 15.80
N PRO A 35 24.13 14.51 16.96
CA PRO A 35 24.75 13.25 17.33
C PRO A 35 24.20 12.15 16.43
N PHE A 36 25.11 11.31 15.91
CA PHE A 36 24.82 10.11 15.15
C PHE A 36 23.76 9.26 15.85
N ILE A 37 22.55 9.21 15.29
CA ILE A 37 21.54 8.22 15.67
C ILE A 37 22.01 6.89 15.07
N ASN A 38 22.53 6.01 15.91
CA ASN A 38 22.66 4.60 15.58
C ASN A 38 21.28 4.09 15.16
N SER A 39 21.13 3.72 13.88
CA SER A 39 19.93 3.03 13.42
C SER A 39 19.71 1.79 14.29
N PRO A 40 18.53 1.64 14.93
CA PRO A 40 18.24 0.43 15.66
C PRO A 40 18.27 -0.74 14.67
N THR A 41 19.13 -1.71 14.94
CA THR A 41 19.14 -2.98 14.20
C THR A 41 17.73 -3.55 14.28
N PRO A 42 17.06 -3.84 13.15
CA PRO A 42 15.70 -4.33 13.17
C PRO A 42 15.69 -5.65 13.95
N MET A 43 15.01 -5.67 15.10
CA MET A 43 14.77 -6.91 15.81
C MET A 43 13.99 -7.81 14.86
N VAL A 44 14.62 -8.90 14.42
CA VAL A 44 13.97 -9.96 13.65
C VAL A 44 12.99 -10.64 14.60
N GLN A 45 11.79 -10.08 14.68
CA GLN A 45 10.70 -10.64 15.45
C GLN A 45 10.17 -11.85 14.67
N SER A 46 10.45 -13.04 15.19
CA SER A 46 9.92 -14.30 14.67
C SER A 46 8.40 -14.35 14.91
N CYS A 47 7.62 -13.76 14.00
CA CYS A 47 6.16 -13.81 14.00
C CYS A 47 5.69 -14.97 13.09
N ASN A 48 5.17 -16.06 13.65
CA ASN A 48 4.44 -17.11 12.90
C ASN A 48 5.05 -17.57 11.56
N GLY A 49 6.34 -17.90 11.52
CA GLY A 49 6.91 -18.58 10.35
C GLY A 49 7.03 -17.71 9.08
N ILE A 50 7.43 -16.44 9.22
CA ILE A 50 7.86 -15.59 8.11
C ILE A 50 8.89 -16.35 7.25
N SER A 51 8.43 -16.88 6.13
CA SER A 51 9.25 -17.68 5.22
C SER A 51 8.72 -17.70 3.79
N GLU A 52 7.46 -17.32 3.60
CA GLU A 52 6.82 -17.30 2.29
C GLU A 52 7.00 -15.93 1.62
N ARG A 53 7.07 -15.96 0.29
CA ARG A 53 7.10 -14.80 -0.59
C ARG A 53 5.94 -14.97 -1.57
N TYR A 54 4.97 -14.07 -1.53
CA TYR A 54 3.82 -14.10 -2.41
C TYR A 54 3.23 -12.70 -2.60
N VAL A 55 2.36 -12.60 -3.60
CA VAL A 55 1.59 -11.40 -3.92
C VAL A 55 0.12 -11.73 -4.16
N THR A 56 -0.75 -10.79 -3.85
CA THR A 56 -2.18 -10.92 -4.07
C THR A 56 -2.47 -10.86 -5.57
N GLN A 57 -3.15 -11.86 -6.15
CA GLN A 57 -3.28 -12.00 -7.61
C GLN A 57 -3.78 -10.75 -8.36
N GLY A 58 -4.60 -9.91 -7.71
CA GLY A 58 -5.10 -8.66 -8.28
C GLY A 58 -3.99 -7.65 -8.58
N THR A 59 -3.01 -7.52 -7.70
CA THR A 59 -1.98 -6.47 -7.80
C THR A 59 -1.05 -6.66 -9.01
N PRO A 60 -0.42 -7.84 -9.23
CA PRO A 60 0.37 -8.07 -10.44
C PRO A 60 -0.46 -7.95 -11.71
N LYS A 61 -1.73 -8.39 -11.70
CA LYS A 61 -2.62 -8.32 -12.87
C LYS A 61 -2.74 -6.90 -13.42
N ASP A 62 -2.91 -5.91 -12.56
CA ASP A 62 -3.06 -4.51 -12.99
C ASP A 62 -1.71 -3.88 -13.36
N ILE A 63 -0.65 -4.18 -12.62
CA ILE A 63 0.71 -3.71 -12.94
C ILE A 63 1.14 -4.21 -14.33
N ILE A 64 0.93 -5.50 -14.61
CA ILE A 64 1.29 -6.12 -15.90
C ILE A 64 0.57 -5.41 -17.05
N LYS A 65 -0.75 -5.29 -16.92
CA LYS A 65 -1.62 -4.79 -18.00
C LYS A 65 -1.46 -3.28 -18.22
N GLN A 66 -1.34 -2.50 -17.15
CA GLN A 66 -1.40 -1.04 -17.22
C GLN A 66 -0.01 -0.39 -17.28
N GLN A 67 1.04 -1.06 -16.78
CA GLN A 67 2.35 -0.44 -16.60
C GLN A 67 3.48 -1.23 -17.26
N PHE A 68 3.66 -2.51 -16.92
CA PHE A 68 4.82 -3.28 -17.38
C PHE A 68 4.75 -3.55 -18.88
N CYS A 69 3.75 -4.29 -19.36
CA CYS A 69 3.70 -4.68 -20.77
C CYS A 69 3.64 -3.49 -21.73
N PRO A 70 2.81 -2.43 -21.52
CA PRO A 70 2.80 -1.26 -22.39
C PRO A 70 4.16 -0.56 -22.52
N ARG A 71 5.00 -0.61 -21.48
CA ARG A 71 6.35 -0.02 -21.53
C ARG A 71 7.36 -0.99 -22.13
N ALA A 72 7.27 -2.28 -21.79
CA ALA A 72 8.22 -3.31 -22.23
C ALA A 72 8.21 -3.49 -23.76
N VAL A 73 7.03 -3.47 -24.39
CA VAL A 73 6.90 -3.63 -25.86
C VAL A 73 7.53 -2.49 -26.67
N ASN A 74 7.67 -1.31 -26.05
CA ASN A 74 8.22 -0.12 -26.70
C ASN A 74 9.73 0.03 -26.48
N LEU A 75 10.35 -0.87 -25.71
CA LEU A 75 11.78 -0.85 -25.49
C LEU A 75 12.51 -1.52 -26.65
N LYS A 76 13.59 -0.89 -27.11
CA LYS A 76 14.55 -1.56 -27.98
C LYS A 76 15.29 -2.63 -27.17
N LEU A 77 15.36 -3.83 -27.72
CA LEU A 77 16.04 -4.99 -27.13
C LEU A 77 17.57 -4.84 -27.24
N ASP A 78 18.10 -3.80 -26.61
CA ASP A 78 19.56 -3.59 -26.51
C ASP A 78 20.14 -4.41 -25.34
N ASN A 79 19.28 -4.85 -24.40
CA ASN A 79 19.62 -5.64 -23.23
C ASN A 79 18.93 -7.01 -23.25
N ASP A 80 19.58 -8.00 -22.64
CA ASP A 80 19.11 -9.39 -22.55
C ASP A 80 18.00 -9.59 -21.51
N MET A 81 17.64 -8.55 -20.78
CA MET A 81 16.63 -8.58 -19.73
C MET A 81 16.00 -7.20 -19.53
N ILE A 82 14.69 -7.18 -19.33
CA ILE A 82 13.96 -6.04 -18.78
C ILE A 82 13.48 -6.47 -17.41
N GLU A 83 13.77 -5.67 -16.40
CA GLU A 83 13.30 -5.88 -15.03
C GLU A 83 12.91 -4.53 -14.44
N TRP A 84 11.73 -4.49 -13.82
CA TRP A 84 11.25 -3.33 -13.08
C TRP A 84 10.66 -3.73 -11.74
N LEU A 85 10.80 -2.80 -10.80
CA LEU A 85 10.38 -2.93 -9.41
C LEU A 85 9.10 -2.15 -9.18
N TYR A 86 8.14 -2.74 -8.47
CA TYR A 86 6.81 -2.14 -8.22
C TYR A 86 6.38 -2.29 -6.76
N ASN A 87 5.69 -1.29 -6.23
CA ASN A 87 5.19 -1.22 -4.85
C ASN A 87 6.29 -1.35 -3.78
N GLU A 88 7.42 -0.70 -4.01
CA GLU A 88 8.51 -0.65 -3.02
C GLU A 88 8.01 -0.16 -1.66
N GLY A 89 8.47 -0.84 -0.59
CA GLY A 89 8.08 -0.56 0.79
C GLY A 89 6.75 -1.20 1.23
N THR A 90 6.06 -1.96 0.36
CA THR A 90 4.79 -2.62 0.69
C THR A 90 4.93 -4.15 0.71
N PRO A 91 3.99 -4.90 1.34
CA PRO A 91 3.93 -6.35 1.22
C PRO A 91 3.80 -6.87 -0.23
N GLU A 92 3.31 -6.04 -1.16
CA GLU A 92 3.18 -6.38 -2.58
C GLU A 92 4.40 -5.93 -3.42
N TYR A 93 5.57 -5.75 -2.79
CA TYR A 93 6.81 -5.40 -3.49
C TYR A 93 7.28 -6.55 -4.39
N VAL A 94 7.35 -6.28 -5.70
CA VAL A 94 7.67 -7.28 -6.74
C VAL A 94 8.69 -6.78 -7.74
N ALA A 95 9.51 -7.71 -8.24
CA ALA A 95 10.21 -7.58 -9.51
C ALA A 95 9.38 -8.27 -10.60
N ILE A 96 9.16 -7.58 -11.71
CA ILE A 96 8.59 -8.18 -12.93
C ILE A 96 9.65 -8.13 -14.00
N SER A 97 9.91 -9.27 -14.64
CA SER A 97 10.97 -9.36 -15.63
C SER A 97 10.65 -10.22 -16.84
N VAL A 98 11.32 -9.89 -17.94
CA VAL A 98 11.39 -10.68 -19.18
C VAL A 98 12.85 -10.84 -19.54
N ASN A 99 13.30 -12.08 -19.69
CA ASN A 99 14.70 -12.43 -19.91
C ASN A 99 14.86 -13.24 -21.21
N TRP A 100 15.72 -12.77 -22.12
CA TRP A 100 16.03 -13.35 -23.43
C TRP A 100 17.43 -14.01 -23.48
N THR A 101 18.12 -14.20 -22.36
CA THR A 101 19.49 -14.72 -22.33
C THR A 101 19.62 -16.07 -23.04
N ASN A 102 18.59 -16.91 -23.01
CA ASN A 102 18.58 -18.22 -23.65
C ASN A 102 18.07 -18.20 -25.11
N LYS A 103 17.75 -17.03 -25.67
CA LYS A 103 17.28 -16.88 -27.06
C LYS A 103 18.46 -16.65 -27.98
N SER A 104 18.70 -17.60 -28.89
CA SER A 104 19.83 -17.56 -29.83
C SER A 104 19.69 -16.49 -30.91
N ASP A 105 18.46 -16.18 -31.34
CA ASP A 105 18.16 -15.09 -32.27
C ASP A 105 17.17 -14.12 -31.64
N LYS A 106 17.64 -12.92 -31.33
CA LYS A 106 16.84 -11.83 -30.74
C LYS A 106 16.23 -10.93 -31.80
N SER A 107 16.74 -10.97 -33.03
CA SER A 107 16.35 -10.04 -34.10
C SER A 107 14.92 -10.28 -34.60
N SER A 108 14.41 -11.50 -34.44
CA SER A 108 13.06 -11.91 -34.79
C SER A 108 12.05 -11.81 -33.64
N PHE A 109 12.48 -11.43 -32.44
CA PHE A 109 11.59 -11.35 -31.28
C PHE A 109 10.93 -9.98 -31.18
N GLU A 110 9.62 -9.94 -31.40
CA GLU A 110 8.79 -8.78 -31.10
C GLU A 110 7.86 -9.13 -29.93
N LEU A 111 7.96 -8.35 -28.84
CA LEU A 111 7.09 -8.54 -27.69
C LEU A 111 5.75 -7.87 -27.98
N ASP A 112 4.71 -8.66 -28.21
CA ASP A 112 3.34 -8.16 -28.32
C ASP A 112 2.71 -7.91 -26.91
N PRO A 113 1.91 -6.85 -26.71
CA PRO A 113 1.34 -6.54 -25.40
C PRO A 113 0.42 -7.63 -24.84
N HIS A 114 -0.38 -8.26 -25.70
CA HIS A 114 -1.31 -9.30 -25.31
C HIS A 114 -0.57 -10.58 -24.92
N ASP A 115 0.47 -10.94 -25.68
CA ASP A 115 1.33 -12.07 -25.36
C ASP A 115 2.15 -11.84 -24.09
N CYS A 116 2.70 -10.64 -23.89
CA CYS A 116 3.36 -10.24 -22.65
C CYS A 116 2.45 -10.46 -21.42
N ASP A 117 1.21 -9.95 -21.46
CA ASP A 117 0.24 -10.12 -20.38
C ASP A 117 -0.09 -11.60 -20.15
N ARG A 118 -0.33 -12.35 -21.23
CA ARG A 118 -0.64 -13.78 -21.18
C ARG A 118 0.49 -14.59 -20.55
N TYR A 119 1.73 -14.34 -20.95
CA TYR A 119 2.90 -15.11 -20.51
C TYR A 119 3.30 -14.78 -19.08
N LEU A 120 3.25 -13.51 -18.67
CA LEU A 120 3.54 -13.12 -17.28
C LEU A 120 2.52 -13.70 -16.30
N ARG A 121 1.22 -13.64 -16.61
CA ARG A 121 0.17 -14.22 -15.74
C ARG A 121 0.33 -15.71 -15.48
N LYS A 122 0.93 -16.42 -16.44
CA LYS A 122 1.17 -17.86 -16.36
C LYS A 122 2.64 -18.19 -15.99
N MET A 123 3.49 -17.18 -15.80
CA MET A 123 4.93 -17.30 -15.56
C MET A 123 5.60 -18.31 -16.51
N LEU A 124 5.30 -18.18 -17.80
CA LEU A 124 5.73 -19.15 -18.80
C LEU A 124 7.14 -18.89 -19.30
N GLN A 125 7.78 -19.96 -19.80
CA GLN A 125 8.96 -19.87 -20.63
C GLN A 125 8.56 -20.23 -22.07
N VAL A 126 8.82 -19.32 -23.02
CA VAL A 126 8.42 -19.48 -24.43
C VAL A 126 9.59 -19.09 -25.33
N ASP A 127 10.00 -19.99 -26.23
CA ASP A 127 11.06 -19.76 -27.22
C ASP A 127 12.36 -19.18 -26.63
N GLY A 128 12.80 -19.73 -25.49
CA GLY A 128 14.01 -19.29 -24.79
C GLY A 128 13.85 -17.99 -23.98
N VAL A 129 12.65 -17.40 -23.97
CA VAL A 129 12.31 -16.20 -23.19
C VAL A 129 11.63 -16.61 -21.89
N THR A 130 12.11 -16.08 -20.76
CA THR A 130 11.56 -16.36 -19.43
C THR A 130 10.79 -15.15 -18.92
N TYR A 131 9.55 -15.36 -18.48
CA TYR A 131 8.69 -14.34 -17.90
C TYR A 131 8.51 -14.62 -16.41
N ALA A 132 8.85 -13.65 -15.56
CA ALA A 132 8.85 -13.86 -14.11
C ALA A 132 8.18 -12.71 -13.35
N ILE A 133 7.55 -13.08 -12.24
CA ILE A 133 7.04 -12.18 -11.20
C ILE A 133 7.64 -12.71 -9.90
N GLU A 134 8.58 -11.97 -9.33
CA GLU A 134 9.26 -12.35 -8.09
C GLU A 134 8.79 -11.44 -6.94
N PRO A 135 8.04 -11.97 -5.96
CA PRO A 135 7.77 -11.26 -4.72
C PRO A 135 9.06 -11.10 -3.93
N LEU A 136 9.34 -9.87 -3.49
CA LEU A 136 10.61 -9.51 -2.84
C LEU A 136 10.49 -9.45 -1.32
N VAL A 137 9.27 -9.39 -0.78
CA VAL A 137 9.00 -9.28 0.65
C VAL A 137 8.62 -10.63 1.22
N GLN A 138 9.24 -10.98 2.35
CA GLN A 138 8.82 -12.12 3.16
C GLN A 138 7.58 -11.74 3.97
N ARG A 139 6.59 -12.62 3.98
CA ARG A 139 5.26 -12.36 4.55
C ARG A 139 4.87 -13.43 5.57
N GLN A 140 3.78 -13.15 6.27
CA GLN A 140 3.02 -14.18 6.97
C GLN A 140 2.57 -15.24 5.95
N PRO A 141 2.30 -16.49 6.35
CA PRO A 141 1.73 -17.47 5.44
C PRO A 141 0.49 -16.92 4.71
N ALA A 142 0.38 -17.19 3.42
CA ALA A 142 -0.74 -16.68 2.63
C ALA A 142 -2.07 -17.15 3.23
N PRO A 143 -3.01 -16.24 3.56
CA PRO A 143 -4.28 -16.66 4.11
C PRO A 143 -5.09 -17.36 3.02
N LYS A 144 -5.88 -18.36 3.42
CA LYS A 144 -6.75 -19.09 2.45
C LYS A 144 -7.79 -18.17 1.83
N GLU A 145 -8.26 -17.21 2.62
CA GLU A 145 -9.22 -16.17 2.24
C GLU A 145 -8.78 -14.86 2.91
N PRO A 146 -9.11 -13.69 2.34
CA PRO A 146 -8.88 -12.42 3.01
C PRO A 146 -9.41 -12.45 4.45
N HIS A 147 -8.68 -11.86 5.38
CA HIS A 147 -9.08 -11.81 6.79
C HIS A 147 -8.92 -10.40 7.33
N GLY A 148 -9.73 -10.03 8.30
CA GLY A 148 -9.55 -8.80 9.04
C GLY A 148 -10.35 -8.77 10.33
N VAL A 149 -9.93 -7.88 11.22
CA VAL A 149 -10.55 -7.64 12.53
C VAL A 149 -10.77 -6.15 12.67
N CYS A 150 -11.93 -5.76 13.19
CA CYS A 150 -12.23 -4.38 13.55
C CYS A 150 -12.68 -4.35 15.02
N ASN A 151 -11.98 -3.55 15.84
CA ASN A 151 -12.33 -3.32 17.23
C ASN A 151 -12.64 -1.85 17.45
N VAL A 152 -13.67 -1.57 18.24
CA VAL A 152 -14.10 -0.22 18.56
C VAL A 152 -14.16 -0.08 20.06
N ALA A 153 -13.38 0.86 20.61
CA ALA A 153 -13.47 1.27 22.00
C ALA A 153 -14.20 2.61 22.07
N HIS A 154 -15.21 2.69 22.93
CA HIS A 154 -15.92 3.94 23.20
C HIS A 154 -15.21 4.75 24.30
N ASP A 155 -14.93 6.01 24.01
CA ASP A 155 -14.55 7.04 24.98
C ASP A 155 -15.66 8.11 24.95
N ASP A 156 -15.82 8.88 26.03
CA ASP A 156 -16.93 9.83 26.24
C ASP A 156 -17.10 10.83 25.07
N ASN A 157 -16.04 11.08 24.30
CA ASN A 157 -16.03 12.08 23.22
C ASN A 157 -15.74 11.52 21.82
N TYR A 158 -15.32 10.26 21.68
CA TYR A 158 -14.92 9.68 20.39
C TYR A 158 -14.93 8.15 20.43
N HIS A 159 -14.87 7.53 19.26
CA HIS A 159 -14.71 6.09 19.12
C HIS A 159 -13.32 5.80 18.56
N HIS A 160 -12.50 5.10 19.33
CA HIS A 160 -11.21 4.63 18.86
C HIS A 160 -11.40 3.34 18.06
N VAL A 161 -11.07 3.38 16.77
CA VAL A 161 -11.26 2.27 15.84
C VAL A 161 -9.91 1.69 15.45
N VAL A 162 -9.77 0.39 15.63
CA VAL A 162 -8.58 -0.38 15.23
C VAL A 162 -8.99 -1.42 14.21
N ILE A 163 -8.43 -1.33 13.01
CA ILE A 163 -8.64 -2.30 11.93
C ILE A 163 -7.33 -3.01 11.64
N GLN A 164 -7.40 -4.30 11.39
CA GLN A 164 -6.28 -5.12 10.97
C GLN A 164 -6.70 -5.97 9.78
N GLY A 165 -5.78 -6.26 8.88
CA GLY A 165 -6.07 -7.11 7.73
C GLY A 165 -4.89 -7.94 7.26
N ASN A 166 -5.20 -8.96 6.48
CA ASN A 166 -4.28 -9.85 5.78
C ASN A 166 -4.93 -10.29 4.46
N GLY A 167 -4.15 -10.31 3.38
CA GLY A 167 -4.59 -10.77 2.05
C GLY A 167 -5.42 -9.76 1.24
N TRP A 168 -5.51 -8.50 1.70
CA TRP A 168 -6.16 -7.39 1.00
C TRP A 168 -5.54 -6.05 1.41
N ALA A 169 -5.74 -4.99 0.60
CA ALA A 169 -5.20 -3.63 0.83
C ALA A 169 -3.69 -3.58 1.16
N ASN A 170 -2.87 -4.33 0.41
CA ASN A 170 -1.46 -4.57 0.73
C ASN A 170 -0.45 -3.74 -0.09
N PHE A 171 -0.88 -2.73 -0.86
CA PHE A 171 0.01 -2.06 -1.84
C PHE A 171 -0.03 -0.52 -1.85
N ASP A 172 -0.94 0.13 -1.14
CA ASP A 172 -1.21 1.57 -1.31
C ASP A 172 -1.07 2.39 -0.02
N TRP A 173 -0.54 1.77 1.04
CA TRP A 173 -0.37 2.40 2.36
C TRP A 173 -1.70 2.85 2.97
N GLY A 174 -2.79 2.13 2.68
CA GLY A 174 -4.11 2.43 3.21
C GLY A 174 -4.81 3.59 2.52
N LYS A 175 -4.25 4.12 1.43
CA LYS A 175 -4.82 5.28 0.74
C LYS A 175 -6.25 5.04 0.25
N MET A 176 -6.53 3.90 -0.37
CA MET A 176 -7.88 3.56 -0.81
C MET A 176 -8.85 3.50 0.36
N LEU A 177 -8.41 2.98 1.51
CA LEU A 177 -9.23 2.91 2.71
C LEU A 177 -9.49 4.31 3.29
N ASP A 178 -8.46 5.15 3.39
CA ASP A 178 -8.58 6.55 3.82
C ASP A 178 -9.54 7.34 2.92
N ASP A 179 -9.37 7.23 1.59
CA ASP A 179 -10.22 7.90 0.61
C ASP A 179 -11.70 7.46 0.75
N LYS A 180 -11.97 6.20 1.13
CA LYS A 180 -13.32 5.67 1.37
C LYS A 180 -13.89 6.05 2.73
N LEU A 181 -13.02 6.26 3.73
CA LEU A 181 -13.41 6.64 5.08
C LEU A 181 -13.60 8.15 5.25
N CYS A 182 -13.20 8.97 4.27
CA CYS A 182 -13.34 10.43 4.29
C CYS A 182 -14.76 10.90 4.67
N ASP A 183 -15.78 10.15 4.26
CA ASP A 183 -17.19 10.49 4.52
C ASP A 183 -17.70 9.97 5.89
N CYS A 184 -16.88 9.24 6.66
CA CYS A 184 -17.28 8.49 7.87
C CYS A 184 -17.24 9.28 9.19
N ALA A 185 -17.25 10.61 9.15
CA ALA A 185 -17.06 11.46 10.35
C ALA A 185 -15.74 11.17 11.09
N LEU A 186 -14.69 10.85 10.32
CA LEU A 186 -13.32 10.69 10.76
C LEU A 186 -12.81 12.00 11.38
N ILE A 187 -12.16 11.90 12.55
CA ILE A 187 -11.47 13.05 13.15
C ILE A 187 -10.19 13.31 12.32
N PRO A 188 -9.96 14.55 11.86
CA PRO A 188 -8.76 14.89 11.09
C PRO A 188 -7.48 14.44 11.78
N ASP A 189 -6.49 14.02 10.98
CA ASP A 189 -5.14 13.61 11.42
C ASP A 189 -5.08 12.38 12.35
N THR A 190 -6.19 11.65 12.54
CA THR A 190 -6.20 10.43 13.36
C THR A 190 -6.00 9.13 12.57
N PHE A 191 -6.15 9.17 11.24
CA PHE A 191 -5.94 8.01 10.39
C PHE A 191 -4.45 7.68 10.29
N HIS A 192 -4.09 6.50 10.78
CA HIS A 192 -2.72 6.00 10.73
C HIS A 192 -2.70 4.56 10.22
N PHE A 193 -2.09 4.37 9.06
CA PHE A 193 -1.86 3.06 8.45
C PHE A 193 -0.41 2.62 8.66
N THR A 194 -0.22 1.34 8.99
CA THR A 194 1.11 0.73 9.11
C THR A 194 1.12 -0.70 8.56
N TYR A 195 2.11 -1.04 7.74
CA TYR A 195 2.43 -2.44 7.46
C TYR A 195 3.22 -3.02 8.64
N ARG A 196 2.73 -4.13 9.19
CA ARG A 196 3.42 -4.87 10.25
C ARG A 196 2.92 -6.33 10.29
N PRO A 197 3.83 -7.31 10.35
CA PRO A 197 3.44 -8.68 10.70
C PRO A 197 2.98 -8.76 12.16
N GLY A 198 1.70 -9.02 12.38
CA GLY A 198 1.12 -9.27 13.69
C GLY A 198 1.22 -10.73 14.13
N LYS A 199 1.20 -10.98 15.44
CA LYS A 199 1.12 -12.34 16.01
C LYS A 199 -0.20 -13.04 15.70
N ASP A 200 -1.21 -12.26 15.37
CA ASP A 200 -2.53 -12.66 14.87
C ASP A 200 -2.51 -13.01 13.37
N GLY A 201 -1.35 -12.91 12.70
CA GLY A 201 -1.24 -13.10 11.26
C GLY A 201 -1.68 -11.88 10.44
N SER A 202 -2.02 -10.75 11.06
CA SER A 202 -2.26 -9.50 10.32
C SER A 202 -0.98 -9.04 9.61
N GLU A 203 -1.13 -8.40 8.46
CA GLU A 203 -0.02 -7.83 7.68
C GLU A 203 0.03 -6.31 7.77
N TRP A 204 -1.07 -5.69 8.21
CA TRP A 204 -1.17 -4.27 8.43
C TRP A 204 -2.19 -3.93 9.52
N LYS A 205 -2.10 -2.68 10.00
CA LYS A 205 -3.00 -2.09 10.99
C LYS A 205 -3.36 -0.67 10.61
N VAL A 206 -4.63 -0.32 10.76
CA VAL A 206 -5.15 1.04 10.81
C VAL A 206 -5.60 1.36 12.22
N THR A 207 -5.31 2.59 12.66
CA THR A 207 -5.98 3.23 13.80
C THR A 207 -6.59 4.53 13.34
N MET A 208 -7.76 4.87 13.88
CA MET A 208 -8.44 6.13 13.62
C MET A 208 -9.43 6.45 14.73
N ASP A 209 -9.84 7.71 14.84
CA ASP A 209 -10.90 8.12 15.75
C ASP A 209 -12.09 8.71 15.00
N THR A 210 -13.30 8.42 15.45
CA THR A 210 -14.53 9.00 14.88
C THR A 210 -15.38 9.69 15.94
N THR A 211 -16.02 10.80 15.57
CA THR A 211 -16.93 11.51 16.50
C THR A 211 -18.26 10.78 16.66
N THR A 212 -18.73 10.11 15.61
CA THR A 212 -19.98 9.37 15.61
C THR A 212 -19.73 7.96 15.09
N TRP A 213 -20.15 6.95 15.86
CA TRP A 213 -20.09 5.58 15.40
C TRP A 213 -21.22 5.31 14.39
N ARG A 214 -20.82 4.99 13.15
CA ARG A 214 -21.72 4.55 12.09
C ARG A 214 -21.17 3.26 11.50
N GLU A 215 -21.43 2.15 12.18
CA GLU A 215 -20.88 0.83 11.84
C GLU A 215 -21.00 0.51 10.35
N GLY A 216 -22.21 0.60 9.79
CA GLY A 216 -22.46 0.25 8.39
C GLY A 216 -21.56 1.02 7.43
N TYR A 217 -21.29 2.29 7.72
CA TYR A 217 -20.51 3.14 6.82
C TYR A 217 -19.02 2.78 6.82
N ILE A 218 -18.45 2.51 8.00
CA ILE A 218 -17.06 2.05 8.13
C ILE A 218 -16.90 0.64 7.56
N VAL A 219 -17.84 -0.27 7.87
CA VAL A 219 -17.82 -1.66 7.39
C VAL A 219 -17.95 -1.72 5.87
N ASP A 220 -18.83 -0.91 5.27
CA ASP A 220 -19.00 -0.86 3.81
C ASP A 220 -17.73 -0.33 3.13
N ALA A 221 -17.14 0.76 3.65
CA ALA A 221 -15.87 1.29 3.15
C ALA A 221 -14.74 0.24 3.19
N ILE A 222 -14.66 -0.54 4.28
CA ILE A 222 -13.68 -1.61 4.45
C ILE A 222 -13.93 -2.77 3.46
N LYS A 223 -15.19 -3.14 3.21
CA LYS A 223 -15.53 -4.17 2.21
C LYS A 223 -15.20 -3.71 0.80
N GLU A 224 -15.41 -2.44 0.47
CA GLU A 224 -15.08 -1.89 -0.85
C GLU A 224 -13.59 -1.96 -1.19
N VAL A 225 -12.71 -2.00 -0.19
CA VAL A 225 -11.26 -2.13 -0.38
C VAL A 225 -10.75 -3.58 -0.25
N GLY A 226 -11.65 -4.55 -0.10
CA GLY A 226 -11.34 -5.98 -0.26
C GLY A 226 -11.49 -6.84 0.99
N ALA A 227 -12.06 -6.32 2.08
CA ALA A 227 -12.36 -7.15 3.25
C ALA A 227 -13.45 -8.20 2.95
N PRO A 228 -13.54 -9.27 3.76
CA PRO A 228 -14.57 -10.31 3.62
C PRO A 228 -16.01 -9.77 3.66
N ASN A 229 -16.92 -10.45 2.97
CA ASN A 229 -18.34 -10.05 2.93
C ASN A 229 -19.02 -10.11 4.31
N ASP A 230 -18.55 -10.98 5.20
CA ASP A 230 -19.01 -11.13 6.58
C ASP A 230 -18.23 -10.27 7.59
N PHE A 231 -17.33 -9.40 7.10
CA PHE A 231 -16.60 -8.46 7.94
C PHE A 231 -17.56 -7.57 8.76
N LYS A 232 -17.22 -7.39 10.04
CA LYS A 232 -17.96 -6.63 11.05
C LYS A 232 -17.01 -6.02 12.07
N CYS A 233 -17.52 -5.09 12.87
CA CYS A 233 -16.75 -4.46 13.95
C CYS A 233 -17.26 -4.92 15.31
N ASP A 234 -16.34 -5.36 16.17
CA ASP A 234 -16.65 -5.68 17.56
C ASP A 234 -16.57 -4.40 18.39
N VAL A 235 -17.71 -3.98 18.93
CA VAL A 235 -17.82 -2.78 19.77
C VAL A 235 -17.75 -3.20 21.23
N SER A 236 -16.69 -2.79 21.92
CA SER A 236 -16.59 -2.90 23.37
C SER A 236 -17.03 -1.58 24.01
N GLY A 237 -18.09 -1.64 24.80
CA GLY A 237 -18.61 -0.54 25.62
C GLY A 237 -18.39 -0.79 27.10
#